data_AF-A0AAU6MSI9-F1
#
_entry.id   AF-A0AAU6MSI9-F1
#
_cell.length_a   1.000
_cell.length_b   1.000
_cell.length_c   1.000
_cell.angle_alpha   90.00
_cell.angle_beta   90.00
_cell.angle_gamma   90.00
#
_symmetry.space_group_name_H-M   'P 1'
#
loop_
_entity.id
_entity.type
_entity.pdbx_description
1 polymer ?
#
loop_
_entity_poly.entity_id
_entity_poly.type
_entity_poly.pdbx_seq_one_letter_code
_entity_poly.pdbx_strand_id
1 'polypeptide(L)'
;MVEVPANADEKILRRAAANESFDVTSRAAAMDMANGIRNNRIDTTSHEIEIFCKKGYGDTPNQVVPGAVPDTSRHPLPCDGDRQALQAGWLGLALDTHPDAVAALEIAVGRDPDLLPFGAVSEIPAQHGTVSDRWTHRLTRCDPTAAHAVLAQDAKVEAFFIDPLTDMPVLRTFGDGGRQVWRFYAPLSLPADSAELASVVLHHTLWVLTSDGHVHPAPCTPTEHLWWGDGWGDRASEAAAVSTSSWTTSVPPSTCASTGTPPRA
;
A
#
# COMPACT_ATOMS: atom_id res chain seq x y z
N MET A 1 -27.74 -8.19 25.22
CA MET A 1 -26.59 -7.97 24.32
C MET A 1 -27.10 -8.06 22.90
N VAL A 2 -26.59 -7.24 21.99
CA VAL A 2 -27.07 -7.15 20.62
C VAL A 2 -25.89 -7.32 19.68
N GLU A 3 -26.04 -8.18 18.67
CA GLU A 3 -25.02 -8.39 17.65
C GLU A 3 -24.86 -7.11 16.80
N VAL A 4 -23.62 -6.67 16.61
CA VAL A 4 -23.31 -5.64 15.62
C VAL A 4 -23.35 -6.30 14.23
N PRO A 5 -24.21 -5.91 13.28
CA PRO A 5 -24.27 -6.57 11.98
C PRO A 5 -23.01 -6.27 11.16
N ALA A 6 -22.50 -7.24 10.40
CA ALA A 6 -21.36 -7.02 9.49
C ALA A 6 -21.69 -5.95 8.43
N ASN A 7 -20.77 -5.01 8.19
CA ASN A 7 -20.91 -4.00 7.14
C ASN A 7 -20.52 -4.59 5.77
N ALA A 8 -20.59 -3.78 4.71
CA ALA A 8 -20.26 -4.22 3.36
C ALA A 8 -18.80 -4.69 3.26
N ASP A 9 -17.86 -3.89 3.80
CA ASP A 9 -16.42 -4.18 3.71
C ASP A 9 -16.05 -5.48 4.43
N GLU A 10 -16.54 -5.68 5.66
CA GLU A 10 -16.35 -6.93 6.40
C GLU A 10 -16.89 -8.13 5.60
N LYS A 11 -18.05 -8.00 4.96
CA LYS A 11 -18.64 -9.08 4.14
C LYS A 11 -17.80 -9.40 2.91
N ILE A 12 -17.27 -8.38 2.23
CA ILE A 12 -16.41 -8.55 1.04
C ILE A 12 -15.11 -9.26 1.44
N LEU A 13 -14.44 -8.80 2.48
CA LEU A 13 -13.20 -9.41 2.96
C LEU A 13 -13.42 -10.84 3.46
N ARG A 14 -14.52 -11.12 4.17
CA ARG A 14 -14.88 -12.49 4.56
C ARG A 14 -15.19 -13.39 3.35
N ARG A 15 -15.77 -12.84 2.28
CA ARG A 15 -15.99 -13.56 1.02
C ARG A 15 -14.67 -13.92 0.35
N ALA A 16 -13.74 -12.98 0.25
CA ALA A 16 -12.39 -13.24 -0.26
C ALA A 16 -11.66 -14.28 0.60
N ALA A 17 -11.72 -14.16 1.93
CA ALA A 17 -11.11 -15.12 2.85
C ALA A 17 -11.70 -16.55 2.75
N ALA A 18 -12.96 -16.68 2.33
CA ALA A 18 -13.62 -17.97 2.11
C ALA A 18 -13.40 -18.53 0.70
N ASN A 19 -12.81 -17.78 -0.23
CA ASN A 19 -12.64 -18.19 -1.61
C ASN A 19 -11.43 -19.13 -1.77
N GLU A 20 -11.70 -20.42 -1.97
CA GLU A 20 -10.69 -21.48 -2.08
C GLU A 20 -9.79 -21.37 -3.32
N SER A 21 -10.10 -20.49 -4.29
CA SER A 21 -9.18 -20.20 -5.40
C SER A 21 -7.93 -19.44 -4.94
N PHE A 22 -7.99 -18.74 -3.80
CA PHE A 22 -6.86 -18.02 -3.24
C PHE A 22 -6.02 -18.90 -2.32
N ASP A 23 -4.71 -18.66 -2.32
CA ASP A 23 -3.80 -19.36 -1.42
C ASP A 23 -4.09 -19.05 0.05
N VAL A 24 -3.53 -19.87 0.93
CA VAL A 24 -3.78 -19.78 2.38
C VAL A 24 -3.36 -18.42 2.94
N THR A 25 -2.27 -17.83 2.43
CA THR A 25 -1.73 -16.55 2.90
C THR A 25 -2.63 -15.39 2.48
N SER A 26 -3.07 -15.39 1.21
CA SER A 26 -4.04 -14.40 0.70
C SER A 26 -5.36 -14.43 1.48
N ARG A 27 -5.88 -15.64 1.75
CA ARG A 27 -7.11 -15.80 2.55
C ARG A 27 -6.93 -15.34 3.99
N ALA A 28 -5.77 -15.63 4.59
CA ALA A 28 -5.44 -15.19 5.95
C ALA A 28 -5.37 -13.66 6.04
N ALA A 29 -4.74 -13.00 5.06
CA ALA A 29 -4.65 -11.54 5.01
C ALA A 29 -6.03 -10.86 4.93
N ALA A 30 -6.93 -11.38 4.09
CA ALA A 30 -8.31 -10.87 4.01
C ALA A 30 -9.09 -11.10 5.32
N MET A 31 -8.91 -12.26 5.97
CA MET A 31 -9.56 -12.58 7.24
C MET A 31 -9.07 -11.66 8.37
N ASP A 32 -7.77 -11.41 8.45
CA ASP A 32 -7.15 -10.55 9.46
C ASP A 32 -7.72 -9.14 9.40
N MET A 33 -7.77 -8.54 8.20
CA MET A 33 -8.38 -7.22 8.02
C MET A 33 -9.88 -7.20 8.31
N ALA A 34 -10.62 -8.27 7.95
CA ALA A 34 -12.05 -8.38 8.30
C ALA A 34 -12.26 -8.40 9.82
N ASN A 35 -11.40 -9.11 10.55
CA ASN A 35 -11.43 -9.14 12.01
C ASN A 35 -11.07 -7.77 12.60
N GLY A 36 -10.11 -7.05 12.00
CA GLY A 36 -9.74 -5.68 12.40
C GLY A 36 -10.90 -4.69 12.22
N ILE A 37 -11.62 -4.78 11.10
CA ILE A 37 -12.84 -3.97 10.86
C ILE A 37 -13.91 -4.31 11.90
N ARG A 38 -14.13 -5.60 12.18
CA ARG A 38 -15.12 -6.05 13.17
C ARG A 38 -14.80 -5.52 14.57
N ASN A 39 -13.55 -5.67 15.00
CA ASN A 39 -13.09 -5.22 16.31
C ASN A 39 -13.26 -3.71 16.47
N ASN A 40 -12.78 -2.92 15.50
CA ASN A 40 -12.91 -1.47 15.52
C ASN A 40 -14.38 -1.01 15.63
N ARG A 41 -15.30 -1.69 14.95
CA ARG A 41 -16.73 -1.36 15.03
C ARG A 41 -17.34 -1.66 16.40
N ILE A 42 -16.99 -2.80 17.01
CA ILE A 42 -17.43 -3.12 18.38
C ILE A 42 -16.88 -2.08 19.37
N ASP A 43 -15.62 -1.69 19.22
CA ASP A 43 -14.98 -0.67 20.07
C ASP A 43 -15.66 0.69 19.90
N THR A 44 -15.88 1.14 18.66
CA THR A 44 -16.54 2.41 18.35
C THR A 44 -17.95 2.46 18.93
N THR A 45 -18.77 1.43 18.72
CA THR A 45 -20.12 1.39 19.29
C THR A 45 -20.09 1.36 20.82
N SER A 46 -19.15 0.64 21.43
CA SER A 46 -19.00 0.63 22.89
C SER A 46 -18.60 2.01 23.43
N HIS A 47 -17.70 2.71 22.72
CA HIS A 47 -17.25 4.04 23.06
C HIS A 47 -18.35 5.10 22.93
N GLU A 48 -19.15 5.05 21.85
CA GLU A 48 -20.31 5.93 21.68
C GLU A 48 -21.32 5.77 22.82
N ILE A 49 -21.65 4.51 23.17
CA ILE A 49 -22.53 4.23 24.33
C ILE A 49 -21.95 4.82 25.61
N GLU A 50 -20.63 4.70 25.84
CA GLU A 50 -19.97 5.29 27.01
C GLU A 50 -20.11 6.83 27.03
N ILE A 51 -19.86 7.49 25.90
CA ILE A 51 -20.00 8.95 25.78
C ILE A 51 -21.43 9.38 26.11
N PHE A 52 -22.42 8.78 25.46
CA PHE A 52 -23.82 9.18 25.62
C PHE A 52 -24.39 8.85 27.00
N CYS A 53 -24.03 7.70 27.57
CA CYS A 53 -24.65 7.19 28.80
C CYS A 53 -23.88 7.57 30.07
N LYS A 54 -22.55 7.72 30.03
CA LYS A 54 -21.73 7.92 31.23
C LYS A 54 -21.10 9.30 31.32
N LYS A 55 -20.59 9.85 30.21
CA LYS A 55 -19.85 11.13 30.24
C LYS A 55 -20.78 12.34 30.12
N GLY A 56 -21.89 12.23 29.39
CA GLY A 56 -22.77 13.37 29.14
C GLY A 56 -22.09 14.48 28.32
N TYR A 57 -22.83 15.54 27.98
CA TYR A 57 -22.26 16.78 27.44
C TYR A 57 -22.24 17.82 28.57
N GLY A 58 -21.06 18.22 29.06
CA GLY A 58 -20.89 19.21 30.14
C GLY A 58 -20.67 18.62 31.55
N ASP A 59 -20.85 19.43 32.60
CA ASP A 59 -20.50 19.09 33.99
C ASP A 59 -21.48 18.14 34.70
N THR A 60 -22.57 17.75 34.03
CA THR A 60 -23.58 16.83 34.58
C THR A 60 -23.59 15.51 33.83
N PRO A 61 -23.31 14.37 34.50
CA PRO A 61 -23.40 13.06 33.87
C PRO A 61 -24.85 12.77 33.41
N ASN A 62 -24.99 12.24 32.20
CA ASN A 62 -26.29 11.81 31.69
C ASN A 62 -26.81 10.61 32.53
N GLN A 63 -28.05 10.68 33.00
CA GLN A 63 -28.71 9.57 33.70
C GLN A 63 -29.37 8.57 32.72
N VAL A 64 -28.76 8.35 31.55
CA VAL A 64 -29.33 7.48 30.52
C VAL A 64 -28.70 6.09 30.66
N VAL A 65 -29.54 5.08 30.85
CA VAL A 65 -29.12 3.67 30.88
C VAL A 65 -29.24 3.11 29.47
N PRO A 66 -28.19 2.47 28.90
CA PRO A 66 -28.29 1.86 27.58
C PRO A 66 -29.27 0.69 27.62
N GLY A 67 -30.29 0.72 26.74
CA GLY A 67 -31.24 -0.38 26.59
C GLY A 67 -30.64 -1.64 25.96
N ALA A 68 -29.50 -1.50 25.28
CA ALA A 68 -28.73 -2.59 24.70
C ALA A 68 -27.23 -2.24 24.67
N VAL A 69 -26.39 -3.26 24.79
CA VAL A 69 -24.93 -3.17 24.61
C VAL A 69 -24.48 -4.16 23.55
N PRO A 70 -23.42 -3.87 22.78
CA PRO A 70 -22.84 -4.78 21.81
C PRO A 70 -22.53 -6.14 22.45
N ASP A 71 -22.79 -7.21 21.70
CA ASP A 71 -22.27 -8.52 22.03
C ASP A 71 -20.75 -8.54 21.78
N THR A 72 -19.98 -8.66 22.87
CA THR A 72 -18.52 -8.71 22.87
C THR A 72 -17.98 -10.12 23.07
N SER A 73 -18.82 -11.16 23.07
CA SER A 73 -18.40 -12.55 23.32
C SER A 73 -17.34 -13.07 22.35
N ARG A 74 -17.20 -12.43 21.18
CA ARG A 74 -16.20 -12.73 20.15
C ARG A 74 -15.16 -11.62 19.97
N HIS A 75 -15.05 -10.68 20.91
CA HIS A 75 -14.10 -9.57 20.85
C HIS A 75 -13.07 -9.68 21.99
N PRO A 76 -11.76 -9.49 21.74
CA PRO A 76 -11.16 -9.24 20.43
C PRO A 76 -11.11 -10.52 19.57
N LEU A 77 -11.52 -10.42 18.30
CA LEU A 77 -11.19 -11.43 17.30
C LEU A 77 -9.67 -11.41 17.06
N PRO A 78 -9.01 -12.55 16.81
CA PRO A 78 -7.59 -12.59 16.48
C PRO A 78 -7.26 -11.70 15.27
N CYS A 79 -6.27 -10.81 15.46
CA CYS A 79 -5.66 -9.92 14.48
C CYS A 79 -4.14 -9.87 14.73
N ASP A 80 -3.50 -11.04 14.75
CA ASP A 80 -2.10 -11.24 15.15
C ASP A 80 -1.23 -11.76 13.98
N GLY A 81 -1.72 -11.62 12.74
CA GLY A 81 -0.95 -11.99 11.56
C GLY A 81 0.41 -11.30 11.56
N ASP A 82 1.47 -12.08 11.34
CA ASP A 82 2.80 -11.52 11.09
C ASP A 82 2.72 -10.55 9.91
N ARG A 83 3.18 -9.31 10.10
CA ARG A 83 3.10 -8.24 9.09
C ARG A 83 3.70 -8.67 7.76
N GLN A 84 4.78 -9.43 7.78
CA GLN A 84 5.41 -9.93 6.55
C GLN A 84 4.51 -10.94 5.83
N ALA A 85 3.85 -11.83 6.58
CA ALA A 85 2.90 -12.79 6.02
C ALA A 85 1.65 -12.08 5.47
N LEU A 86 1.16 -11.04 6.15
CA LEU A 86 0.04 -10.23 5.66
C LEU A 86 0.40 -9.52 4.35
N GLN A 87 1.57 -8.89 4.28
CA GLN A 87 2.07 -8.25 3.05
C GLN A 87 2.20 -9.25 1.89
N ALA A 88 2.70 -10.45 2.16
CA ALA A 88 2.77 -11.51 1.15
C ALA A 88 1.38 -11.96 0.67
N GLY A 89 0.40 -12.07 1.58
CA GLY A 89 -0.99 -12.39 1.21
C GLY A 89 -1.64 -11.28 0.38
N TRP A 90 -1.40 -10.02 0.72
CA TRP A 90 -1.90 -8.89 -0.08
C TRP A 90 -1.24 -8.81 -1.45
N LEU A 91 0.04 -9.16 -1.58
CA LEU A 91 0.70 -9.32 -2.87
C LEU A 91 0.06 -10.43 -3.72
N GLY A 92 -0.28 -11.57 -3.11
CA GLY A 92 -1.00 -12.65 -3.79
C GLY A 92 -2.33 -12.17 -4.38
N LEU A 93 -3.15 -11.48 -3.57
CA LEU A 93 -4.41 -10.90 -4.04
C LEU A 93 -4.20 -9.83 -5.12
N ALA A 94 -3.18 -8.98 -4.99
CA ALA A 94 -2.88 -7.91 -5.95
C ALA A 94 -2.53 -8.43 -7.36
N LEU A 95 -1.88 -9.59 -7.44
CA LEU A 95 -1.48 -10.23 -8.69
C LEU A 95 -2.57 -11.15 -9.28
N ASP A 96 -3.62 -11.46 -8.52
CA ASP A 96 -4.73 -12.29 -8.98
C ASP A 96 -5.65 -11.51 -9.95
N THR A 97 -6.43 -12.22 -10.77
CA THR A 97 -7.38 -11.64 -11.74
C THR A 97 -8.85 -11.79 -11.31
N HIS A 98 -9.11 -12.47 -10.19
CA HIS A 98 -10.44 -12.76 -9.69
C HIS A 98 -11.14 -11.50 -9.15
N PRO A 99 -12.44 -11.29 -9.43
CA PRO A 99 -13.19 -10.10 -8.96
C PRO A 99 -13.21 -9.92 -7.44
N ASP A 100 -13.19 -11.01 -6.67
CA ASP A 100 -13.09 -10.92 -5.20
C ASP A 100 -11.74 -10.37 -4.72
N ALA A 101 -10.66 -10.59 -5.48
CA ALA A 101 -9.37 -10.00 -5.16
C ALA A 101 -9.38 -8.49 -5.43
N VAL A 102 -10.03 -8.05 -6.53
CA VAL A 102 -10.28 -6.62 -6.80
C VAL A 102 -11.02 -5.97 -5.64
N ALA A 103 -12.19 -6.53 -5.26
CA ALA A 103 -13.04 -5.96 -4.22
C ALA A 103 -12.35 -5.95 -2.84
N ALA A 104 -11.55 -6.97 -2.52
CA ALA A 104 -10.76 -7.01 -1.29
C ALA A 104 -9.65 -5.94 -1.31
N LEU A 105 -8.96 -5.78 -2.44
CA LEU A 105 -7.87 -4.81 -2.59
C LEU A 105 -8.37 -3.36 -2.55
N GLU A 106 -9.55 -3.07 -3.10
CA GLU A 106 -10.21 -1.76 -3.00
C GLU A 106 -10.40 -1.32 -1.53
N ILE A 107 -10.83 -2.26 -0.68
CA ILE A 107 -11.00 -2.02 0.76
C ILE A 107 -9.64 -1.82 1.43
N ALA A 108 -8.65 -2.65 1.10
CA ALA A 108 -7.33 -2.62 1.70
C ALA A 108 -6.61 -1.29 1.45
N VAL A 109 -6.69 -0.75 0.22
CA VAL A 109 -6.12 0.57 -0.14
C VAL A 109 -6.66 1.67 0.77
N GLY A 110 -7.96 1.67 1.07
CA GLY A 110 -8.57 2.69 1.93
C GLY A 110 -8.34 2.48 3.42
N ARG A 111 -7.93 1.27 3.84
CA ARG A 111 -7.89 0.88 5.26
C ARG A 111 -6.48 0.84 5.83
N ASP A 112 -5.57 0.16 5.16
CA ASP A 112 -4.18 -0.01 5.58
C ASP A 112 -3.29 -0.14 4.33
N PRO A 113 -3.00 0.97 3.65
CA PRO A 113 -2.22 0.95 2.43
C PRO A 113 -0.77 0.48 2.66
N ASP A 114 -0.24 0.57 3.88
CA ASP A 114 1.12 0.13 4.22
C ASP A 114 1.27 -1.41 4.26
N LEU A 115 0.16 -2.15 4.21
CA LEU A 115 0.16 -3.60 4.02
C LEU A 115 0.22 -4.02 2.55
N LEU A 116 0.03 -3.07 1.61
CA LEU A 116 0.04 -3.36 0.20
C LEU A 116 1.47 -3.37 -0.36
N PRO A 117 1.73 -4.13 -1.43
CA PRO A 117 3.07 -4.21 -2.03
C PRO A 117 3.43 -2.99 -2.88
N PHE A 118 2.60 -1.95 -2.88
CA PHE A 118 2.69 -0.82 -3.79
C PHE A 118 2.82 0.48 -3.01
N GLY A 119 3.57 1.43 -3.58
CA GLY A 119 3.73 2.77 -3.06
C GLY A 119 2.64 3.74 -3.51
N ALA A 120 2.92 5.04 -3.43
CA ALA A 120 1.99 6.09 -3.84
C ALA A 120 1.63 6.02 -5.34
N VAL A 121 0.39 6.33 -5.69
CA VAL A 121 -0.04 6.45 -7.10
C VAL A 121 0.62 7.67 -7.73
N SER A 122 1.15 7.51 -8.94
CA SER A 122 1.77 8.56 -9.75
C SER A 122 1.17 8.59 -11.15
N GLU A 123 1.06 9.80 -11.70
CA GLU A 123 0.61 10.04 -13.07
C GLU A 123 1.60 10.93 -13.80
N ILE A 124 1.97 10.55 -15.02
CA ILE A 124 2.88 11.31 -15.87
C ILE A 124 2.34 11.40 -17.30
N PRO A 125 2.52 12.53 -18.01
CA PRO A 125 2.20 12.62 -19.43
C PRO A 125 3.01 11.63 -20.28
N ALA A 126 2.39 11.06 -21.31
CA ALA A 126 3.12 10.32 -22.35
C ALA A 126 3.88 11.31 -23.24
N GLN A 127 5.20 11.39 -23.09
CA GLN A 127 6.08 12.30 -23.85
C GLN A 127 7.35 11.59 -24.33
N HIS A 128 7.56 11.61 -25.65
CA HIS A 128 8.74 11.04 -26.28
C HIS A 128 10.02 11.81 -25.95
N GLY A 129 11.16 11.10 -25.89
CA GLY A 129 12.48 11.70 -25.67
C GLY A 129 12.76 12.14 -24.23
N THR A 130 11.90 11.76 -23.28
CA THR A 130 12.03 12.09 -21.86
C THR A 130 12.62 10.94 -21.05
N VAL A 131 13.01 11.17 -19.79
CA VAL A 131 13.48 10.08 -18.90
C VAL A 131 12.39 9.03 -18.67
N SER A 132 11.13 9.44 -18.60
CA SER A 132 9.96 8.55 -18.56
C SER A 132 9.81 7.71 -19.81
N ASP A 133 10.19 8.22 -20.99
CA ASP A 133 10.14 7.46 -22.24
C ASP A 133 11.03 6.21 -22.15
N ARG A 134 12.25 6.35 -21.62
CA ARG A 134 13.17 5.21 -21.40
C ARG A 134 12.58 4.14 -20.48
N TRP A 135 11.91 4.55 -19.41
CA TRP A 135 11.22 3.62 -18.52
C TRP A 135 10.05 2.93 -19.23
N THR A 136 9.16 3.69 -19.87
CA THR A 136 7.97 3.13 -20.52
C THR A 136 8.26 2.15 -21.65
N HIS A 137 9.41 2.28 -22.33
CA HIS A 137 9.85 1.34 -23.37
C HIS A 137 10.12 -0.09 -22.86
N ARG A 138 10.38 -0.27 -21.55
CA ARG A 138 10.62 -1.60 -20.97
C ARG A 138 9.34 -2.34 -20.57
N LEU A 139 8.23 -1.61 -20.49
CA LEU A 139 6.98 -2.13 -19.97
C LEU A 139 6.42 -3.22 -20.90
N THR A 140 5.95 -4.30 -20.30
CA THR A 140 5.37 -5.43 -21.03
C THR A 140 3.86 -5.38 -20.92
N ARG A 141 3.15 -5.45 -22.06
CA ARG A 141 1.68 -5.48 -22.06
C ARG A 141 1.20 -6.79 -21.43
N CYS A 142 0.17 -6.72 -20.59
CA CYS A 142 -0.38 -7.88 -19.88
C CYS A 142 -1.92 -7.83 -19.80
N ASP A 143 -2.51 -8.91 -19.32
CA ASP A 143 -3.90 -8.92 -18.85
C ASP A 143 -4.00 -8.23 -17.48
N PRO A 144 -5.13 -7.58 -17.15
CA PRO A 144 -5.28 -6.84 -15.90
C PRO A 144 -5.41 -7.77 -14.69
N THR A 145 -4.65 -7.46 -13.64
CA THR A 145 -4.78 -8.04 -12.30
C THR A 145 -5.65 -7.15 -11.40
N ALA A 146 -5.91 -7.58 -10.16
CA ALA A 146 -6.59 -6.80 -9.15
C ALA A 146 -5.91 -5.45 -8.92
N ALA A 147 -4.58 -5.42 -8.86
CA ALA A 147 -3.82 -4.18 -8.74
C ALA A 147 -4.04 -3.23 -9.92
N HIS A 148 -4.16 -3.75 -11.14
CA HIS A 148 -4.48 -2.93 -12.31
C HIS A 148 -5.90 -2.35 -12.23
N ALA A 149 -6.87 -3.15 -11.80
CA ALA A 149 -8.25 -2.71 -11.65
C ALA A 149 -8.38 -1.61 -10.59
N VAL A 150 -7.72 -1.78 -9.44
CA VAL A 150 -7.72 -0.79 -8.36
C VAL A 150 -6.94 0.47 -8.74
N LEU A 151 -5.83 0.33 -9.47
CA LEU A 151 -5.08 1.47 -10.01
C LEU A 151 -5.89 2.25 -11.05
N ALA A 152 -6.72 1.56 -11.84
CA ALA A 152 -7.52 2.18 -12.89
C ALA A 152 -8.60 3.09 -12.30
N GLN A 153 -9.22 2.70 -11.18
CA GLN A 153 -10.37 3.42 -10.61
C GLN A 153 -11.40 3.71 -11.73
N ASP A 154 -11.82 4.97 -11.87
CA ASP A 154 -12.75 5.43 -12.90
C ASP A 154 -12.06 5.89 -14.21
N ALA A 155 -10.75 5.69 -14.34
CA ALA A 155 -10.00 6.15 -15.50
C ALA A 155 -10.35 5.36 -16.76
N LYS A 156 -10.39 6.06 -17.91
CA LYS A 156 -10.53 5.41 -19.22
C LYS A 156 -9.21 4.75 -19.61
N VAL A 157 -9.09 3.45 -19.34
CA VAL A 157 -7.89 2.66 -19.65
C VAL A 157 -7.81 2.34 -21.14
N GLU A 158 -6.63 2.55 -21.71
CA GLU A 158 -6.28 2.15 -23.07
C GLU A 158 -5.57 0.78 -23.08
N ALA A 159 -4.63 0.56 -22.17
CA ALA A 159 -3.86 -0.67 -22.07
C ALA A 159 -3.25 -0.87 -20.68
N PHE A 160 -3.02 -2.14 -20.33
CA PHE A 160 -2.42 -2.61 -19.08
C PHE A 160 -1.00 -3.11 -19.35
N PHE A 161 -0.10 -2.85 -18.42
CA PHE A 161 1.32 -3.20 -18.51
C PHE A 161 1.88 -3.57 -17.15
N ILE A 162 2.92 -4.39 -17.16
CA ILE A 162 3.77 -4.68 -16.00
C ILE A 162 5.18 -4.13 -16.24
N ASP A 163 5.81 -3.61 -15.20
CA ASP A 163 7.25 -3.37 -15.19
C ASP A 163 7.97 -4.69 -14.82
N PRO A 164 8.67 -5.35 -15.77
CA PRO A 164 9.26 -6.66 -15.52
C PRO A 164 10.41 -6.65 -14.51
N LEU A 165 10.91 -5.47 -14.10
CA LEU A 165 11.96 -5.38 -13.08
C LEU A 165 11.42 -5.20 -11.67
N THR A 166 10.17 -4.78 -11.52
CA THR A 166 9.58 -4.44 -10.21
C THR A 166 8.20 -5.05 -9.98
N ASP A 167 7.70 -5.84 -10.93
CA ASP A 167 6.35 -6.43 -10.95
C ASP A 167 5.23 -5.40 -10.70
N MET A 168 5.49 -4.17 -11.11
CA MET A 168 4.65 -3.03 -10.79
C MET A 168 3.59 -2.85 -11.88
N PRO A 169 2.30 -2.75 -11.51
CA PRO A 169 1.23 -2.56 -12.48
C PRO A 169 1.27 -1.11 -13.00
N VAL A 170 1.08 -0.98 -14.30
CA VAL A 170 1.13 0.28 -15.03
C VAL A 170 -0.03 0.33 -16.02
N LEU A 171 -0.66 1.50 -16.12
CA LEU A 171 -1.74 1.77 -17.04
C LEU A 171 -1.32 2.84 -18.03
N ARG A 172 -1.72 2.67 -19.28
CA ARG A 172 -1.87 3.79 -20.20
C ARG A 172 -3.34 4.19 -20.21
N THR A 173 -3.63 5.43 -19.84
CA THR A 173 -5.00 5.96 -19.79
C THR A 173 -5.09 7.27 -20.57
N PHE A 174 -6.31 7.77 -20.74
CA PHE A 174 -6.53 9.13 -21.23
C PHE A 174 -6.82 10.06 -20.05
N GLY A 175 -5.94 11.03 -19.84
CA GLY A 175 -6.14 12.10 -18.86
C GLY A 175 -7.08 13.19 -19.37
N ASP A 176 -7.28 14.20 -18.53
CA ASP A 176 -8.11 15.36 -18.84
C ASP A 176 -7.65 16.05 -20.13
N GLY A 177 -8.61 16.32 -21.03
CA GLY A 177 -8.31 16.85 -22.37
C GLY A 177 -7.86 15.79 -23.38
N GLY A 178 -8.02 14.50 -23.07
CA GLY A 178 -7.81 13.39 -24.01
C GLY A 178 -6.35 13.06 -24.31
N ARG A 179 -5.42 13.60 -23.51
CA ARG A 179 -3.99 13.30 -23.65
C ARG A 179 -3.67 11.96 -23.00
N GLN A 180 -2.76 11.19 -23.61
CA GLN A 180 -2.30 9.94 -23.01
C GLN A 180 -1.44 10.22 -21.77
N VAL A 181 -1.72 9.49 -20.70
CA VAL A 181 -0.95 9.52 -19.47
C VAL A 181 -0.59 8.10 -19.05
N TRP A 182 0.53 7.97 -18.37
CA TRP A 182 0.95 6.75 -17.69
C TRP A 182 0.59 6.89 -16.22
N ARG A 183 -0.14 5.91 -15.69
CA ARG A 183 -0.53 5.82 -14.28
C ARG A 183 0.05 4.55 -13.69
N PHE A 184 0.70 4.66 -12.53
CA PHE A 184 1.42 3.55 -11.90
C PHE A 184 1.53 3.78 -10.40
N TYR A 185 1.83 2.73 -9.63
CA TYR A 185 2.27 2.89 -8.25
C TYR A 185 3.77 3.14 -8.20
N ALA A 186 4.28 3.98 -7.31
CA ALA A 186 5.70 4.00 -7.02
C ALA A 186 6.14 2.66 -6.41
N PRO A 187 7.36 2.17 -6.68
CA PRO A 187 7.86 1.01 -5.98
C PRO A 187 8.08 1.33 -4.49
N LEU A 188 8.00 0.32 -3.61
CA LEU A 188 8.37 0.51 -2.20
C LEU A 188 9.88 0.46 -1.98
N SER A 189 10.59 -0.22 -2.87
CA SER A 189 12.05 -0.34 -2.88
C SER A 189 12.55 -0.61 -4.29
N LEU A 190 13.82 -0.33 -4.56
CA LEU A 190 14.46 -0.77 -5.80
C LEU A 190 14.84 -2.25 -5.67
N PRO A 191 14.95 -3.00 -6.79
CA PRO A 191 15.36 -4.39 -6.76
C PRO A 191 16.69 -4.57 -6.01
N ALA A 192 16.79 -5.58 -5.13
CA ALA A 192 17.96 -5.77 -4.26
C ALA A 192 19.27 -6.01 -5.06
N ASP A 193 19.15 -6.59 -6.26
CA ASP A 193 20.27 -6.81 -7.18
C ASP A 193 20.47 -5.65 -8.17
N SER A 194 19.79 -4.51 -7.96
CA SER A 194 19.96 -3.35 -8.82
C SER A 194 21.33 -2.72 -8.64
N ALA A 195 21.87 -2.25 -9.76
CA ALA A 195 23.12 -1.53 -9.80
C ALA A 195 23.04 -0.23 -8.96
N GLU A 196 24.20 0.24 -8.48
CA GLU A 196 24.29 1.42 -7.61
C GLU A 196 23.58 2.66 -8.19
N LEU A 197 23.09 3.54 -7.30
CA LEU A 197 22.52 4.83 -7.69
C LEU A 197 23.55 5.65 -8.46
N ALA A 198 23.27 5.91 -9.74
CA ALA A 198 24.12 6.74 -10.59
C ALA A 198 23.67 8.21 -10.56
N SER A 199 22.37 8.47 -10.66
CA SER A 199 21.82 9.82 -10.58
C SER A 199 20.33 9.85 -10.27
N VAL A 200 19.83 11.04 -9.93
CA VAL A 200 18.42 11.31 -9.68
C VAL A 200 17.97 12.42 -10.62
N VAL A 201 16.83 12.20 -11.30
CA VAL A 201 16.28 13.14 -12.29
C VAL A 201 14.86 13.55 -11.88
N LEU A 202 14.60 14.86 -11.88
CA LEU A 202 13.28 15.43 -11.62
C LEU A 202 12.58 15.71 -12.96
N HIS A 203 11.58 14.90 -13.33
CA HIS A 203 10.79 15.04 -14.57
C HIS A 203 9.38 14.39 -14.46
N HIS A 204 8.31 15.16 -14.37
CA HIS A 204 6.97 14.86 -13.82
C HIS A 204 6.89 14.18 -12.43
N THR A 205 7.87 13.35 -12.09
CA THR A 205 8.08 12.72 -10.79
C THR A 205 9.61 12.63 -10.55
N LEU A 206 10.03 11.91 -9.51
CA LEU A 206 11.41 11.59 -9.21
C LEU A 206 11.81 10.28 -9.88
N TRP A 207 12.90 10.30 -10.65
CA TRP A 207 13.45 9.12 -11.32
C TRP A 207 14.82 8.78 -10.76
N VAL A 208 15.05 7.50 -10.54
CA VAL A 208 16.35 6.93 -10.19
C VAL A 208 16.97 6.35 -11.44
N LEU A 209 18.20 6.77 -11.73
CA LEU A 209 19.04 6.16 -12.74
C LEU A 209 20.09 5.30 -12.03
N THR A 210 20.13 4.01 -12.36
CA THR A 210 21.09 3.04 -11.82
C THR A 210 22.30 2.91 -12.75
N SER A 211 23.43 2.41 -12.23
CA SER A 211 24.69 2.35 -12.98
C SER A 211 24.72 1.32 -14.12
N ASP A 212 23.76 0.39 -14.15
CA ASP A 212 23.46 -0.50 -15.29
C ASP A 212 22.62 0.19 -16.39
N GLY A 213 22.23 1.45 -16.18
CA GLY A 213 21.48 2.25 -17.14
C GLY A 213 19.96 2.07 -17.07
N HIS A 214 19.42 1.39 -16.06
CA HIS A 214 17.98 1.36 -15.84
C HIS A 214 17.43 2.66 -15.24
N VAL A 215 16.18 2.96 -15.59
CA VAL A 215 15.43 4.11 -15.09
C VAL A 215 14.26 3.56 -14.27
N HIS A 216 14.17 3.93 -13.00
CA HIS A 216 13.08 3.53 -12.12
C HIS A 216 12.34 4.76 -11.61
N PRO A 217 11.02 4.70 -11.43
CA PRO A 217 10.37 5.65 -10.53
C PRO A 217 11.01 5.52 -9.13
N ALA A 218 11.21 6.64 -8.45
CA ALA A 218 11.80 6.62 -7.13
C ALA A 218 10.86 5.92 -6.12
N PRO A 219 11.42 5.17 -5.16
CA PRO A 219 10.62 4.56 -4.11
C PRO A 219 9.84 5.59 -3.29
N CYS A 220 8.58 5.30 -2.99
CA CYS A 220 7.70 6.17 -2.21
C CYS A 220 6.67 5.33 -1.47
N THR A 221 6.55 5.50 -0.16
CA THR A 221 5.49 4.80 0.58
C THR A 221 4.10 5.37 0.23
N PRO A 222 3.01 4.64 0.47
CA PRO A 222 1.65 5.11 0.13
C PRO A 222 1.21 6.37 0.88
N THR A 223 1.80 6.63 2.05
CA THR A 223 1.52 7.78 2.91
C THR A 223 2.43 8.98 2.65
N GLU A 224 3.46 8.81 1.81
CA GLU A 224 4.38 9.85 1.38
C GLU A 224 4.01 10.35 -0.03
N HIS A 225 4.44 11.57 -0.37
CA HIS A 225 4.15 12.18 -1.66
C HIS A 225 5.43 12.69 -2.33
N LEU A 226 5.87 12.04 -3.40
CA LEU A 226 6.90 12.57 -4.30
C LEU A 226 6.25 13.41 -5.41
N TRP A 227 5.70 14.58 -5.06
CA TRP A 227 5.15 15.53 -6.03
C TRP A 227 5.96 16.82 -6.04
N TRP A 228 6.23 17.34 -7.24
CA TRP A 228 6.80 18.66 -7.44
C TRP A 228 5.88 19.48 -8.35
N GLY A 229 5.97 20.81 -8.30
CA GLY A 229 5.21 21.72 -9.16
C GLY A 229 4.48 22.84 -8.41
N ASP A 230 4.07 23.89 -9.12
CA ASP A 230 3.40 25.06 -8.54
C ASP A 230 1.99 24.69 -8.04
N GLY A 231 1.88 24.38 -6.75
CA GLY A 231 0.60 24.18 -6.08
C GLY A 231 0.61 23.10 -5.00
N TRP A 232 1.40 23.29 -3.94
CA TRP A 232 1.40 22.50 -2.68
C TRP A 232 2.25 21.20 -2.65
N GLY A 233 3.20 21.00 -3.56
CA GLY A 233 4.15 19.85 -3.51
C GLY A 233 5.36 20.06 -2.57
N ASP A 234 5.98 18.96 -2.14
CA ASP A 234 7.18 18.94 -1.30
C ASP A 234 8.38 19.64 -1.99
N ARG A 235 9.25 20.26 -1.20
CA ARG A 235 10.44 20.94 -1.74
C ARG A 235 11.42 19.91 -2.31
N ALA A 236 12.19 20.28 -3.32
CA ALA A 236 13.24 19.41 -3.89
C ALA A 236 14.24 18.86 -2.84
N SER A 237 14.42 19.56 -1.72
CA SER A 237 15.22 19.11 -0.56
C SER A 237 14.55 18.01 0.27
N GLU A 238 13.23 17.96 0.31
CA GLU A 238 12.43 16.95 1.05
C GLU A 238 12.33 15.66 0.24
N ALA A 239 12.16 15.74 -1.09
CA ALA A 239 12.28 14.59 -2.01
C ALA A 239 13.68 13.93 -1.99
N ALA A 240 14.73 14.70 -1.72
CA ALA A 240 16.09 14.17 -1.50
C ALA A 240 16.26 13.51 -0.12
N ALA A 241 15.47 13.91 0.89
CA ALA A 241 15.48 13.30 2.22
C ALA A 241 14.75 11.95 2.24
N VAL A 242 13.60 11.83 1.55
CA VAL A 242 12.85 10.57 1.41
C VAL A 242 13.66 9.50 0.66
N SER A 243 14.44 9.92 -0.35
CA SER A 243 15.32 9.01 -1.08
C SER A 243 16.60 8.63 -0.33
N THR A 244 16.96 9.30 0.77
CA THR A 244 18.14 8.91 1.59
C THR A 244 17.76 8.06 2.80
N SER A 245 16.56 8.22 3.37
CA SER A 245 16.05 7.39 4.47
C SER A 245 15.68 5.97 4.04
N SER A 246 15.12 5.80 2.83
CA SER A 246 14.81 4.50 2.24
C SER A 246 16.05 3.68 1.83
N TRP A 247 17.22 4.32 1.79
CA TRP A 247 18.52 3.67 1.53
C TRP A 247 19.26 3.24 2.81
N THR A 248 18.91 3.77 3.99
CA THR A 248 19.66 3.49 5.22
C THR A 248 19.19 2.26 5.99
N THR A 249 18.03 1.71 5.67
CA THR A 249 17.46 0.54 6.37
C THR A 249 18.04 -0.81 5.92
N SER A 250 18.90 -0.84 4.90
CA SER A 250 19.47 -2.07 4.33
C SER A 250 20.92 -2.37 4.73
N VAL A 251 21.51 -1.65 5.68
CA VAL A 251 22.85 -1.96 6.21
C VAL A 251 22.76 -2.44 7.66
N PRO A 252 22.87 -3.75 7.96
CA PRO A 252 23.17 -4.16 9.32
C PRO A 252 24.58 -3.66 9.68
N PRO A 253 24.83 -3.17 10.90
CA PRO A 253 26.17 -2.76 11.30
C PRO A 253 27.11 -3.96 11.24
N SER A 254 27.95 -4.01 10.21
CA SER A 254 29.07 -4.90 10.08
C SER A 254 30.11 -4.55 11.14
N THR A 255 30.03 -5.19 12.29
CA THR A 255 31.11 -5.16 13.29
C THR A 255 32.06 -6.32 13.03
N CYS A 256 33.00 -6.09 12.11
CA CYS A 256 34.30 -6.76 12.19
C CYS A 256 35.19 -5.96 13.14
N ALA A 257 35.46 -6.50 14.33
CA ALA A 257 36.64 -6.16 15.10
C ALA A 257 37.15 -7.40 15.82
N SER A 258 38.15 -8.03 15.20
CA SER A 258 39.04 -9.02 15.80
C SER A 258 39.76 -8.46 17.02
N THR A 259 39.84 -9.23 18.11
CA THR A 259 40.97 -9.14 19.04
C THR A 259 41.56 -10.52 19.22
N GLY A 260 42.66 -10.77 18.51
CA GLY A 260 43.53 -11.91 18.73
C GLY A 260 44.36 -11.68 19.99
N THR A 261 44.35 -12.66 20.88
CA THR A 261 45.20 -12.75 22.06
C THR A 261 46.64 -13.09 21.64
N PRO A 262 47.68 -12.39 22.11
CA PRO A 262 49.06 -12.86 21.94
C PRO A 262 49.43 -13.86 23.05
N PRO A 263 50.34 -14.82 22.79
CA PRO A 263 50.77 -15.79 23.79
C PRO A 263 51.76 -15.13 24.77
N ARG A 264 51.62 -15.47 26.06
CA ARG A 264 52.59 -15.11 27.10
C ARG A 264 53.80 -16.04 27.04
N ALA A 265 55.00 -15.45 27.08
CA ALA A 265 56.21 -16.07 27.60
C ALA A 265 56.26 -15.88 29.12
#